data_AF-A0A829D2N7-F1
#
_entry.id   AF-A0A829D2N7-F1
#
_cell.length_a   1.000
_cell.length_b   1.000
_cell.length_c   1.000
_cell.angle_alpha   90.00
_cell.angle_beta   90.00
_cell.angle_gamma   90.00
#
_symmetry.space_group_name_H-M   'P 1'
#
loop_
_entity.id
_entity.type
_entity.pdbx_description
1 polymer ?
#
loop_
_entity_poly.entity_id
_entity_poly.type
_entity_poly.pdbx_seq_one_letter_code
_entity_poly.pdbx_strand_id
1 'polypeptide(L)'
;MVILSLVNLVFNVIQKKGRAKTNAVLLFLGLIPPIISVLVFIYIRPTIYGVFSGGYTAIGFIFGILIWPIAIMNCDAFQLRQFSVYPKERILTKITKPAFNFLYSIVDKKAWMSEVFSKNIQFMKLVLIKDTELKEDYDYSFMKRSSILARMFGNYIK
;
A
#
# COMPACT_ATOMS: atom_id res chain seq x y z
N MET A 1 -28.31 -1.59 14.53
CA MET A 1 -27.84 -2.71 13.68
C MET A 1 -26.55 -2.37 12.91
N VAL A 2 -26.49 -1.23 12.21
CA VAL A 2 -25.32 -0.78 11.40
C VAL A 2 -24.04 -0.52 12.24
N ILE A 3 -24.19 0.06 13.44
CA ILE A 3 -23.05 0.36 14.32
C ILE A 3 -22.37 -0.92 14.80
N LEU A 4 -23.15 -1.95 15.14
CA LEU A 4 -22.62 -3.25 15.58
C LEU A 4 -21.85 -3.97 14.45
N SER A 5 -22.33 -3.83 13.21
CA SER A 5 -21.67 -4.38 12.02
C SER A 5 -20.35 -3.65 11.73
N LEU A 6 -20.32 -2.32 11.88
CA LEU A 6 -19.10 -1.52 11.78
C LEU A 6 -18.07 -1.91 12.86
N VAL A 7 -18.50 -2.08 14.10
CA VAL A 7 -17.63 -2.49 15.21
C VAL A 7 -17.05 -3.89 14.95
N ASN A 8 -17.87 -4.87 14.56
CA ASN A 8 -17.38 -6.21 14.22
C ASN A 8 -16.41 -6.20 13.03
N LEU A 9 -16.65 -5.34 12.04
CA LEU A 9 -15.76 -5.19 10.90
C LEU A 9 -14.41 -4.60 11.33
N VAL A 10 -14.41 -3.59 12.20
CA VAL A 10 -13.19 -3.01 12.79
C VAL A 10 -12.43 -4.05 13.61
N PHE A 11 -13.10 -4.82 14.46
CA PHE A 11 -12.46 -5.88 15.25
C PHE A 11 -11.85 -6.98 14.36
N ASN A 12 -12.56 -7.43 13.33
CA ASN A 12 -12.05 -8.41 12.37
C ASN A 12 -10.86 -7.87 11.56
N VAL A 13 -10.85 -6.57 11.27
CA VAL A 13 -9.74 -5.89 10.58
C VAL A 13 -8.52 -5.76 11.49
N ILE A 14 -8.71 -5.47 12.78
CA ILE A 14 -7.63 -5.39 13.78
C ILE A 14 -6.98 -6.76 14.00
N GLN A 15 -7.74 -7.86 13.87
CA GLN A 15 -7.20 -9.21 13.93
C GLN A 15 -6.37 -9.59 12.69
N LYS A 16 -6.60 -8.94 11.54
CA LYS A 16 -5.77 -9.14 10.35
C LYS A 16 -4.42 -8.43 10.52
N LYS A 17 -3.36 -9.06 10.03
CA LYS A 17 -1.99 -8.52 10.05
C LYS A 17 -1.55 -8.12 8.65
N GLY A 18 -0.65 -7.14 8.55
CA GLY A 18 -0.01 -6.77 7.30
C GLY A 18 -0.90 -5.94 6.36
N ARG A 19 -0.70 -6.09 5.04
CA ARG A 19 -1.35 -5.27 4.00
C ARG A 19 -2.88 -5.26 4.06
N ALA A 20 -3.50 -6.33 4.52
CA ALA A 20 -4.96 -6.43 4.66
C ALA A 20 -5.51 -5.45 5.71
N LYS A 21 -4.77 -5.22 6.81
CA LYS A 21 -5.11 -4.26 7.86
C LYS A 21 -5.01 -2.84 7.32
N THR A 22 -3.92 -2.52 6.61
CA THR A 22 -3.71 -1.19 6.01
C THR A 22 -4.77 -0.85 4.98
N ASN A 23 -5.17 -1.80 4.13
CA ASN A 23 -6.24 -1.56 3.15
C ASN A 23 -7.58 -1.29 3.82
N ALA A 24 -7.93 -2.05 4.85
CA ALA A 24 -9.16 -1.80 5.56
C ALA A 24 -9.14 -0.43 6.24
N VAL A 25 -8.03 -0.02 6.86
CA VAL A 25 -7.85 1.34 7.40
C VAL A 25 -8.01 2.40 6.32
N LEU A 26 -7.45 2.20 5.12
CA LEU A 26 -7.60 3.09 3.97
C LEU A 26 -9.06 3.20 3.49
N LEU A 27 -9.79 2.09 3.44
CA LEU A 27 -11.21 2.08 3.10
C LEU A 27 -12.04 2.85 4.13
N PHE A 28 -11.75 2.68 5.42
CA PHE A 28 -12.36 3.47 6.49
C PHE A 28 -12.00 4.95 6.40
N LEU A 29 -10.73 5.27 6.11
CA LEU A 29 -10.27 6.65 5.95
C LEU A 29 -11.01 7.34 4.80
N GLY A 30 -11.30 6.64 3.70
CA GLY A 30 -12.06 7.16 2.57
C GLY A 30 -13.54 7.45 2.88
N LEU A 31 -14.11 6.87 3.95
CA LEU A 31 -15.48 7.14 4.39
C LEU A 31 -15.59 8.39 5.27
N ILE A 32 -14.50 8.81 5.91
CA ILE A 32 -14.50 9.96 6.84
C ILE A 32 -14.90 11.26 6.12
N PRO A 33 -14.29 11.64 4.97
CA PRO A 33 -14.62 12.91 4.31
C PRO A 33 -16.08 13.02 3.83
N PRO A 34 -16.69 12.00 3.20
CA PRO A 34 -18.12 12.02 2.86
C PRO A 34 -19.02 12.21 4.09
N ILE A 35 -18.76 11.48 5.18
CA ILE A 35 -19.55 11.56 6.42
C ILE A 35 -19.47 12.96 7.03
N ILE A 36 -18.26 13.52 7.14
CA ILE A 36 -18.06 14.88 7.65
C ILE A 36 -18.78 15.90 6.78
N SER A 37 -18.70 15.76 5.45
CA SER A 37 -19.33 16.68 4.52
C SER A 37 -20.86 16.65 4.63
N VAL A 38 -21.46 15.47 4.75
CA VAL A 38 -22.90 15.34 5.02
C VAL A 38 -23.25 16.00 6.35
N LEU A 39 -22.49 15.71 7.41
CA LEU A 39 -22.74 16.24 8.74
C LEU A 39 -22.67 17.78 8.77
N VAL A 40 -21.69 18.38 8.08
CA VAL A 40 -21.52 19.84 8.02
C VAL A 40 -22.59 20.51 7.16
N PHE A 41 -22.82 20.03 5.94
CA PHE A 41 -23.65 20.76 4.95
C PHE A 41 -25.14 20.43 5.02
N ILE A 42 -25.52 19.25 5.54
CA ILE A 42 -26.93 18.84 5.68
C ILE A 42 -27.43 19.05 7.11
N TYR A 43 -26.59 18.83 8.13
CA TYR A 43 -27.06 18.91 9.52
C TYR A 43 -26.65 20.20 10.21
N ILE A 44 -25.35 20.51 10.28
CA ILE A 44 -24.86 21.67 11.05
C ILE A 44 -25.27 23.00 10.38
N ARG A 45 -24.94 23.19 9.10
CA ARG A 45 -25.22 24.45 8.41
C ARG A 45 -26.70 24.83 8.37
N PRO A 46 -27.63 23.92 8.01
CA PRO A 46 -29.03 24.27 7.93
C PRO A 46 -29.63 24.56 9.30
N THR A 47 -29.18 23.85 10.35
CA THR A 47 -29.67 24.06 11.72
C THR A 47 -29.18 25.39 12.32
N ILE A 48 -27.95 25.82 12.00
CA ILE A 48 -27.36 27.04 12.57
C ILE A 48 -27.67 28.29 11.73
N TYR A 49 -27.65 28.17 10.40
CA TYR A 49 -27.74 29.31 9.48
C TYR A 49 -29.01 29.31 8.62
N GLY A 50 -29.86 28.29 8.70
CA GLY A 50 -31.07 28.17 7.88
C GLY A 50 -30.83 27.93 6.38
N VAL A 51 -29.57 27.82 5.96
CA VAL A 51 -29.19 27.68 4.55
C VAL A 51 -28.90 26.21 4.23
N PHE A 52 -29.81 25.58 3.48
CA PHE A 52 -29.58 24.25 2.93
C PHE A 52 -28.61 24.32 1.74
N SER A 53 -27.50 23.58 1.84
CA SER A 53 -26.40 23.63 0.86
C SER A 53 -25.97 22.23 0.45
N GLY A 54 -26.94 21.39 0.11
CA GLY A 54 -26.73 19.99 -0.24
C GLY A 54 -25.69 19.78 -1.36
N GLY A 55 -25.58 20.71 -2.32
CA GLY A 55 -24.60 20.62 -3.41
C GLY A 55 -23.13 20.60 -2.95
N TYR A 56 -22.81 21.27 -1.83
CA TYR A 56 -21.45 21.29 -1.30
C TYR A 56 -21.04 19.99 -0.59
N THR A 57 -21.99 19.08 -0.34
CA THR A 57 -21.67 17.74 0.18
C THR A 57 -20.78 16.95 -0.78
N ALA A 58 -20.87 17.23 -2.09
CA ALA A 58 -20.06 16.58 -3.11
C ALA A 58 -18.56 16.74 -2.87
N ILE A 59 -18.12 17.80 -2.19
CA ILE A 59 -16.71 18.05 -1.87
C ILE A 59 -16.12 16.90 -1.04
N GLY A 60 -16.81 16.45 0.02
CA GLY A 60 -16.36 15.31 0.81
C GLY A 60 -16.36 14.00 0.04
N PHE A 61 -17.32 13.81 -0.87
CA PHE A 61 -17.35 12.65 -1.75
C PHE A 61 -16.18 12.63 -2.72
N ILE A 62 -15.77 13.77 -3.27
CA ILE A 62 -14.57 13.87 -4.12
C ILE A 62 -13.34 13.40 -3.35
N PHE A 63 -13.13 13.87 -2.12
CA PHE A 63 -11.99 13.41 -1.31
C PHE A 63 -12.06 11.92 -0.99
N GLY A 64 -13.23 11.37 -0.66
CA GLY A 64 -13.41 9.93 -0.44
C GLY A 64 -13.09 9.10 -1.68
N ILE A 65 -13.58 9.55 -2.85
CA ILE A 65 -13.34 8.92 -4.16
C ILE A 65 -11.86 8.97 -4.56
N LEU A 66 -11.07 9.94 -4.09
CA LEU A 66 -9.63 9.96 -4.34
C LEU A 66 -8.85 8.96 -3.46
N ILE A 67 -9.34 8.67 -2.25
CA ILE A 67 -8.68 7.77 -1.29
C ILE A 67 -8.95 6.30 -1.64
N TRP A 68 -10.16 5.96 -2.07
CA TRP A 68 -10.53 4.58 -2.38
C TRP A 68 -9.74 3.88 -3.49
N PRO A 69 -9.35 4.53 -4.60
CA PRO A 69 -8.47 3.94 -5.60
C PRO A 69 -7.15 3.51 -5.00
N ILE A 70 -6.57 4.27 -4.07
CA ILE A 70 -5.33 3.88 -3.38
C ILE A 70 -5.54 2.56 -2.63
N ALA A 71 -6.67 2.44 -1.92
CA ALA A 71 -7.04 1.22 -1.22
C ALA A 71 -7.28 0.07 -2.20
N ILE A 72 -8.11 0.24 -3.23
CA ILE A 72 -8.51 -0.81 -4.18
C ILE A 72 -7.31 -1.32 -4.98
N MET A 73 -6.43 -0.41 -5.41
CA MET A 73 -5.26 -0.75 -6.21
C MET A 73 -4.15 -1.47 -5.43
N ASN A 74 -4.04 -1.21 -4.14
CA ASN A 74 -3.09 -1.87 -3.25
C ASN A 74 -3.74 -3.01 -2.44
N CYS A 75 -5.06 -3.17 -2.56
CA CYS A 75 -5.75 -4.37 -2.15
C CYS A 75 -5.40 -5.48 -3.14
N ASP A 76 -4.75 -6.52 -2.64
CA ASP A 76 -4.67 -7.84 -3.29
C ASP A 76 -6.09 -8.46 -3.49
N ALA A 77 -7.16 -7.68 -3.65
CA ALA A 77 -8.50 -8.13 -4.04
C ALA A 77 -8.46 -8.90 -5.37
N PHE A 78 -7.47 -8.61 -6.19
CA PHE A 78 -6.99 -9.52 -7.21
C PHE A 78 -5.73 -10.19 -6.70
N GLN A 79 -5.87 -11.31 -5.98
CA GLN A 79 -4.83 -12.33 -5.87
C GLN A 79 -4.55 -12.94 -7.26
N LEU A 80 -4.21 -12.10 -8.24
CA LEU A 80 -3.59 -12.52 -9.48
C LEU A 80 -2.15 -12.87 -9.11
N ARG A 81 -2.03 -14.04 -8.47
CA ARG A 81 -0.95 -15.00 -8.62
C ARG A 81 0.34 -14.33 -9.10
N GLN A 82 1.18 -13.92 -8.17
CA GLN A 82 2.60 -13.66 -8.44
C GLN A 82 3.29 -15.01 -8.75
N PHE A 83 2.91 -15.65 -9.86
CA PHE A 83 3.65 -16.75 -10.48
C PHE A 83 4.55 -16.23 -11.61
N SER A 84 4.95 -14.97 -11.58
CA SER A 84 5.95 -14.43 -12.49
C SER A 84 7.20 -14.07 -11.72
N VAL A 85 8.33 -14.69 -12.10
CA VAL A 85 9.68 -14.44 -11.56
C VAL A 85 10.08 -12.95 -11.67
N TYR A 86 9.47 -12.21 -12.59
CA TYR A 86 9.55 -10.75 -12.71
C TYR A 86 8.15 -10.15 -12.91
N PRO A 87 7.43 -9.77 -11.83
CA PRO A 87 6.14 -9.10 -11.99
C PRO A 87 6.37 -7.71 -12.56
N LYS A 88 5.91 -7.46 -13.79
CA LYS A 88 5.89 -6.12 -14.38
C LYS A 88 4.94 -5.27 -13.54
N GLU A 89 5.50 -4.37 -12.73
CA GLU A 89 4.71 -3.47 -11.88
C GLU A 89 3.78 -2.62 -12.77
N ARG A 90 2.48 -2.58 -12.43
CA ARG A 90 1.52 -1.74 -13.17
C ARG A 90 1.84 -0.26 -12.89
N ILE A 91 1.73 0.58 -13.90
CA ILE A 91 2.06 2.02 -13.81
C ILE A 91 1.28 2.69 -12.67
N LEU A 92 -0.02 2.42 -12.55
CA LEU A 92 -0.82 3.01 -11.49
C LEU A 92 -0.46 2.48 -10.08
N THR A 93 -0.05 1.21 -9.95
CA THR A 93 0.46 0.72 -8.65
C THR A 93 1.77 1.39 -8.28
N LYS A 94 2.61 1.75 -9.26
CA LYS A 94 3.85 2.51 -9.00
C LYS A 94 3.58 3.89 -8.39
N ILE A 95 2.50 4.54 -8.82
CA ILE A 95 2.10 5.88 -8.33
C ILE A 95 1.48 5.79 -6.92
N THR A 96 0.65 4.78 -6.64
CA THR A 96 -0.06 4.66 -5.36
C THR A 96 0.75 3.96 -4.27
N LYS A 97 1.75 3.15 -4.64
CA LYS A 97 2.66 2.45 -3.73
C LYS A 97 3.35 3.32 -2.68
N PRO A 98 3.89 4.53 -2.97
CA PRO A 98 4.49 5.37 -1.92
C PRO A 98 3.47 5.78 -0.85
N ALA A 99 2.28 6.22 -1.25
CA ALA A 99 1.21 6.60 -0.33
C ALA A 99 0.75 5.38 0.51
N PHE A 100 0.62 4.22 -0.12
CA PHE A 100 0.28 2.98 0.57
C PHE A 100 1.36 2.53 1.54
N ASN A 101 2.64 2.56 1.15
CA ASN A 101 3.76 2.17 2.01
C ASN A 101 3.89 3.09 3.22
N PHE A 102 3.65 4.40 3.04
CA PHE A 102 3.62 5.35 4.15
C PHE A 102 2.55 4.95 5.17
N LEU A 103 1.31 4.72 4.72
CA LEU A 103 0.22 4.27 5.59
C LEU A 103 0.49 2.88 6.19
N TYR A 104 1.10 1.97 5.44
CA TYR A 104 1.45 0.64 5.94
C TYR A 104 2.48 0.71 7.08
N SER A 105 3.50 1.56 6.93
CA SER A 105 4.51 1.77 7.96
C SER A 105 3.94 2.33 9.27
N ILE A 106 2.84 3.10 9.20
CA ILE A 106 2.14 3.67 10.36
C ILE A 106 1.20 2.64 10.99
N VAL A 107 0.39 1.96 10.17
CA VAL A 107 -0.71 1.08 10.63
C VAL A 107 -0.20 -0.26 11.18
N ASP A 108 0.87 -0.81 10.60
CA ASP A 108 1.45 -2.08 11.02
C ASP A 108 2.96 -2.14 10.73
N LYS A 109 3.72 -1.34 11.50
CA LYS A 109 5.18 -1.24 11.40
C LYS A 109 5.89 -2.60 11.47
N LYS A 110 5.39 -3.53 12.30
CA LYS A 110 6.00 -4.86 12.48
C LYS A 110 5.86 -5.70 11.21
N ALA A 111 4.65 -5.77 10.65
CA ALA A 111 4.43 -6.51 9.40
C ALA A 111 5.14 -5.85 8.21
N TRP A 112 5.12 -4.51 8.14
CA TRP A 112 5.86 -3.76 7.12
C TRP A 112 7.36 -4.06 7.16
N MET A 113 7.99 -4.00 8.35
CA MET A 113 9.41 -4.27 8.50
C MET A 113 9.76 -5.72 8.16
N SER A 114 8.92 -6.68 8.55
CA SER A 114 9.10 -8.10 8.18
C SER A 114 9.05 -8.32 6.66
N GLU A 115 8.14 -7.64 5.96
CA GLU A 115 8.01 -7.76 4.51
C GLU A 115 9.17 -7.09 3.76
N VAL A 116 9.63 -5.92 4.23
CA VAL A 116 10.85 -5.26 3.72
C VAL A 116 12.07 -6.15 3.94
N PHE A 117 12.21 -6.72 5.14
CA PHE A 117 13.31 -7.62 5.48
C PHE A 117 13.29 -8.89 4.61
N SER A 118 12.12 -9.48 4.39
CA SER A 118 11.97 -10.63 3.49
C SER A 118 12.37 -10.32 2.05
N LYS A 119 11.98 -9.15 1.52
CA LYS A 119 12.42 -8.68 0.19
C LYS A 119 13.94 -8.51 0.14
N ASN A 120 14.55 -7.93 1.17
CA ASN A 120 15.99 -7.76 1.25
C ASN A 120 16.71 -9.11 1.30
N ILE A 121 16.17 -10.10 2.03
CA ILE A 121 16.71 -11.47 2.04
C ILE A 121 16.66 -12.10 0.65
N GLN A 122 15.52 -11.99 -0.05
CA GLN A 122 15.39 -12.56 -1.40
C GLN A 122 16.34 -11.89 -2.40
N PHE A 123 16.47 -10.57 -2.33
CA PHE A 123 17.44 -9.83 -3.12
C PHE A 123 18.87 -10.29 -2.81
N MET A 124 19.23 -10.40 -1.53
CA MET A 124 20.56 -10.82 -1.11
C MET A 124 20.86 -12.26 -1.55
N LYS A 125 19.88 -13.16 -1.45
CA LYS A 125 19.99 -14.52 -1.97
C LYS A 125 20.30 -14.53 -3.47
N LEU A 126 19.64 -13.68 -4.25
CA LEU A 126 19.83 -13.60 -5.69
C LEU A 126 21.21 -13.00 -6.06
N VAL A 127 21.68 -12.01 -5.29
CA VAL A 127 23.05 -11.47 -5.40
C VAL A 127 24.08 -12.55 -5.08
N LEU A 128 23.90 -13.32 -4.00
CA LEU A 128 24.81 -14.38 -3.60
C LEU A 128 24.86 -15.51 -4.62
N ILE A 129 23.71 -15.97 -5.13
CA ILE A 129 23.65 -16.98 -6.19
C ILE A 129 24.43 -16.52 -7.41
N LYS A 130 24.26 -15.26 -7.83
CA LYS A 130 25.01 -14.71 -8.97
C LYS A 130 26.49 -14.52 -8.69
N ASP A 131 26.89 -14.16 -7.47
CA ASP A 131 28.31 -14.11 -7.11
C ASP A 131 28.96 -15.50 -7.15
N THR A 132 28.25 -16.53 -6.66
CA THR A 132 28.70 -17.92 -6.71
C THR A 132 28.80 -18.42 -8.15
N GLU A 133 27.79 -18.17 -9.00
CA GLU A 133 27.80 -18.52 -10.43
C GLU A 133 29.00 -17.88 -11.15
N LEU A 134 29.26 -16.59 -10.92
CA LEU A 134 30.38 -15.88 -11.54
C LEU A 134 31.75 -16.36 -11.04
N LYS A 135 31.80 -16.97 -9.85
CA LYS A 135 33.02 -17.56 -9.28
C LYS A 135 33.25 -18.96 -9.82
N GLU A 136 32.22 -19.80 -9.85
CA GLU A 136 32.34 -21.23 -10.19
C GLU A 136 32.43 -21.45 -11.71
N ASP A 137 31.62 -20.74 -12.52
CA ASP A 137 31.56 -20.99 -13.97
C ASP A 137 32.63 -20.22 -14.76
N TYR A 138 33.11 -19.09 -14.22
CA TYR A 138 33.97 -18.15 -14.96
C TYR A 138 35.29 -17.79 -14.26
N ASP A 139 35.50 -18.26 -13.03
CA ASP A 139 36.67 -17.97 -12.17
C ASP A 139 37.06 -16.47 -12.15
N TYR A 140 36.05 -15.60 -12.15
CA TYR A 140 36.29 -14.16 -12.21
C TYR A 140 36.89 -13.64 -10.90
N SER A 141 37.87 -12.74 -11.04
CA SER A 141 38.43 -12.02 -9.89
C SER A 141 37.34 -11.27 -9.13
N PHE A 142 37.53 -11.11 -7.82
CA PHE A 142 36.58 -10.42 -6.94
C PHE A 142 36.17 -9.04 -7.47
N MET A 143 37.13 -8.30 -8.06
CA MET A 143 36.89 -6.99 -8.66
C MET A 143 35.93 -7.08 -9.86
N LYS A 144 36.12 -8.08 -10.73
CA LYS A 144 35.29 -8.26 -11.93
C LYS A 144 33.88 -8.71 -11.56
N ARG A 145 33.73 -9.63 -10.59
CA ARG A 145 32.43 -10.06 -10.05
C ARG A 145 31.66 -8.90 -9.43
N SER A 146 32.33 -8.11 -8.58
CA SER A 146 31.74 -6.91 -7.96
C SER A 146 31.26 -5.89 -9.00
N SER A 147 32.02 -5.69 -10.09
CA SER A 147 31.62 -4.77 -11.16
C SER A 147 30.37 -5.24 -11.93
N ILE A 148 30.24 -6.55 -12.17
CA ILE A 148 29.09 -7.15 -12.85
C ILE A 148 27.85 -7.07 -11.96
N LEU A 149 27.99 -7.41 -10.68
CA LEU A 149 26.92 -7.29 -9.69
C LEU A 149 26.45 -5.84 -9.52
N ALA A 150 27.38 -4.88 -9.44
CA ALA A 150 27.06 -3.46 -9.34
C ALA A 150 26.33 -2.95 -10.59
N ARG A 151 26.70 -3.43 -11.79
CA ARG A 151 26.01 -3.08 -13.03
C ARG A 151 24.63 -3.72 -13.14
N MET A 152 24.48 -4.97 -12.70
CA MET A 152 23.23 -5.72 -12.76
C MET A 152 22.21 -5.22 -11.73
N PHE A 153 22.66 -4.95 -10.51
CA PHE A 153 21.79 -4.59 -9.39
C PHE A 153 21.83 -3.11 -9.01
N GLY A 154 22.63 -2.27 -9.69
CA GLY A 154 22.80 -0.85 -9.33
C GLY A 154 21.49 -0.05 -9.29
N ASN A 155 20.51 -0.41 -10.13
CA ASN A 155 19.18 0.21 -10.12
C ASN A 155 18.30 -0.20 -8.92
N TYR A 156 18.64 -1.28 -8.22
CA TYR A 156 17.89 -1.81 -7.07
C TYR A 156 18.50 -1.40 -5.71
N ILE A 157 19.73 -0.85 -5.72
CA ILE A 157 20.46 -0.40 -4.52
C ILE A 157 20.14 1.08 -4.18
N LYS A 158 19.49 1.81 -5.10
CA LYS A 158 19.10 3.22 -4.95
C LYS A 158 17.75 3.38 -4.26
#